data_AF-A0A431UEK7-F1
#
_entry.id   AF-A0A431UEK7-F1
#
_cell.length_a   1.000
_cell.length_b   1.000
_cell.length_c   1.000
_cell.angle_alpha   90.00
_cell.angle_beta   90.00
_cell.angle_gamma   90.00
#
_symmetry.space_group_name_H-M   'P 1'
#
loop_
_entity.id
_entity.type
_entity.pdbx_description
1 polymer ?
#
loop_
_entity_poly.entity_id
_entity_poly.type
_entity_poly.pdbx_seq_one_letter_code
_entity_poly.pdbx_strand_id
1 'polypeptide(L)'
;MPTPDAFAKVLAFARERGARRPHTKGSCPAYIAPAMVLAFSARLRGIEVCPLTDAHRLDQGVHGERRKGSRASVTEWNEEMIEAWEALVTRRNAIWNRKGRNFPVPIRPEQRFLLVEQTGNPIARSSMSSAWQRFIRMAMSEGVIEEDERFSMHGLKHRGITDTEGNRGDKQDAAGHKSPTTTGRYDHDVPVVKPPRKR
;
A
#
# COMPACT_ATOMS: atom_id res chain seq x y z
N MET A 1 -0.05 -13.37 -10.05
CA MET A 1 0.70 -12.15 -9.65
C MET A 1 0.76 -11.26 -10.88
N PRO A 2 0.59 -9.93 -10.78
CA PRO A 2 0.58 -9.09 -11.97
C PRO A 2 1.92 -9.14 -12.73
N THR A 3 1.84 -9.13 -14.06
CA THR A 3 2.96 -8.81 -14.95
C THR A 3 3.38 -7.34 -14.77
N PRO A 4 4.59 -6.92 -15.22
CA PRO A 4 5.03 -5.54 -15.05
C PRO A 4 4.08 -4.59 -15.77
N ASP A 5 3.70 -4.99 -16.97
CA ASP A 5 2.78 -4.28 -17.85
C ASP A 5 1.36 -4.17 -17.25
N ALA A 6 0.77 -5.28 -16.79
CA ALA A 6 -0.55 -5.24 -16.14
C ALA A 6 -0.54 -4.37 -14.88
N PHE A 7 0.54 -4.40 -14.08
CA PHE A 7 0.67 -3.50 -12.94
C PHE A 7 0.71 -2.03 -13.38
N ALA A 8 1.51 -1.69 -14.39
CA ALA A 8 1.66 -0.33 -14.90
C ALA A 8 0.34 0.20 -15.48
N LYS A 9 -0.34 -0.59 -16.32
CA LYS A 9 -1.66 -0.26 -16.91
C LYS A 9 -2.70 0.01 -15.83
N VAL A 10 -2.83 -0.88 -14.86
CA VAL A 10 -3.80 -0.73 -13.77
C VAL A 10 -3.44 0.45 -12.86
N LEU A 11 -2.17 0.72 -12.59
CA LEU A 11 -1.75 1.88 -11.80
C LEU A 11 -2.06 3.20 -12.52
N ALA A 12 -1.78 3.28 -13.82
CA ALA A 12 -2.12 4.45 -14.64
C ALA A 12 -3.64 4.69 -14.65
N PHE A 13 -4.42 3.63 -14.84
CA PHE A 13 -5.88 3.67 -14.78
C PHE A 13 -6.39 4.10 -13.40
N ALA A 14 -5.78 3.60 -12.31
CA ALA A 14 -6.13 4.00 -10.95
C ALA A 14 -5.88 5.50 -10.70
N ARG A 15 -4.77 6.04 -11.20
CA ARG A 15 -4.44 7.47 -11.10
C ARG A 15 -5.48 8.32 -11.84
N GLU A 16 -5.80 7.93 -13.07
CA GLU A 16 -6.78 8.62 -13.91
C GLU A 16 -8.19 8.59 -13.28
N ARG A 17 -8.69 7.41 -12.89
CA ARG A 17 -10.03 7.26 -12.28
C ARG A 17 -10.14 7.81 -10.88
N GLY A 18 -9.04 7.84 -10.13
CA GLY A 18 -8.97 8.43 -8.79
C GLY A 18 -8.97 9.96 -8.80
N ALA A 19 -8.51 10.59 -9.90
CA ALA A 19 -8.53 12.04 -10.08
C ALA A 19 -9.93 12.60 -10.46
N ARG A 20 -10.83 11.74 -10.93
CA ARG A 20 -12.21 12.13 -11.26
C ARG A 20 -12.99 12.55 -10.02
N ARG A 21 -14.03 13.38 -10.23
CA ARG A 21 -14.95 13.77 -9.16
C ARG A 21 -15.53 12.51 -8.48
N PRO A 22 -15.48 12.40 -7.13
CA PRO A 22 -16.02 11.25 -6.43
C PRO A 22 -17.50 11.01 -6.74
N HIS A 23 -17.92 9.75 -6.73
CA HIS A 23 -19.32 9.31 -6.96
C HIS A 23 -19.85 9.67 -8.36
N THR A 24 -18.97 9.76 -9.35
CA THR A 24 -19.34 9.93 -10.76
C THR A 24 -19.01 8.68 -11.58
N LYS A 25 -19.60 8.55 -12.78
CA LYS A 25 -19.40 7.39 -13.65
C LYS A 25 -17.91 7.20 -13.97
N GLY A 26 -17.42 5.97 -13.79
CA GLY A 26 -16.02 5.61 -14.01
C GLY A 26 -15.06 6.13 -12.93
N SER A 27 -15.50 6.86 -11.91
CA SER A 27 -14.63 7.24 -10.79
C SER A 27 -14.30 6.03 -9.91
N CYS A 28 -13.10 6.03 -9.33
CA CYS A 28 -12.74 5.13 -8.24
C CYS A 28 -12.28 5.94 -7.03
N PRO A 29 -12.21 5.35 -5.83
CA PRO A 29 -11.70 6.08 -4.68
C PRO A 29 -10.25 6.52 -4.89
N ALA A 30 -9.97 7.81 -4.68
CA ALA A 30 -8.65 8.41 -4.90
C ALA A 30 -7.49 7.76 -4.10
N TYR A 31 -7.81 6.98 -3.05
CA TYR A 31 -6.80 6.25 -2.29
C TYR A 31 -6.31 4.96 -3.00
N ILE A 32 -6.95 4.48 -4.07
CA ILE A 32 -6.60 3.20 -4.69
C ILE A 32 -5.19 3.23 -5.29
N ALA A 33 -4.87 4.24 -6.10
CA ALA A 33 -3.54 4.38 -6.71
C ALA A 33 -2.41 4.48 -5.66
N PRO A 34 -2.45 5.38 -4.67
CA PRO A 34 -1.39 5.43 -3.66
C PRO A 34 -1.34 4.16 -2.79
N ALA A 35 -2.49 3.52 -2.48
CA ALA A 35 -2.49 2.24 -1.78
C ALA A 35 -1.83 1.12 -2.60
N MET A 36 -1.97 1.11 -3.93
CA MET A 36 -1.25 0.18 -4.80
C MET A 36 0.25 0.39 -4.73
N VAL A 37 0.71 1.64 -4.80
CA VAL A 37 2.13 1.99 -4.70
C VAL A 37 2.72 1.57 -3.37
N LEU A 38 2.05 1.84 -2.25
CA LEU A 38 2.51 1.41 -0.92
C LEU A 38 2.53 -0.12 -0.78
N ALA A 39 1.50 -0.82 -1.29
CA ALA A 39 1.46 -2.29 -1.26
C ALA A 39 2.62 -2.93 -2.04
N PHE A 40 2.92 -2.38 -3.22
CA PHE A 40 4.02 -2.84 -4.07
C PHE A 40 5.38 -2.49 -3.46
N SER A 41 5.62 -1.20 -3.20
CA SER A 41 6.93 -0.68 -2.77
C SER A 41 7.33 -1.21 -1.41
N ALA A 42 6.43 -1.19 -0.42
CA ALA A 42 6.70 -1.68 0.94
C ALA A 42 6.37 -3.19 1.12
N ARG A 43 6.04 -3.92 0.04
CA ARG A 43 5.72 -5.37 0.06
C ARG A 43 4.64 -5.74 1.09
N LEU A 44 3.72 -4.81 1.30
CA LEU A 44 2.60 -4.94 2.21
C LEU A 44 1.46 -5.68 1.53
N ARG A 45 0.80 -6.57 2.28
CA ARG A 45 -0.52 -7.07 1.84
C ARG A 45 -1.47 -5.87 1.76
N GLY A 46 -2.44 -5.85 0.85
CA GLY A 46 -3.44 -4.75 0.81
C GLY A 46 -4.15 -4.50 2.15
N ILE A 47 -4.25 -5.54 2.98
CA ILE A 47 -4.81 -5.52 4.33
C ILE A 47 -3.87 -4.90 5.39
N GLU A 48 -2.57 -4.85 5.10
CA GLU A 48 -1.50 -4.23 5.90
C GLU A 48 -1.31 -2.76 5.52
N VAL A 49 -1.78 -2.35 4.34
CA VAL A 49 -1.85 -0.91 3.96
C VAL A 49 -2.93 -0.18 4.75
N CYS A 50 -4.08 -0.82 4.97
CA CYS A 50 -5.22 -0.23 5.69
C CYS A 50 -4.86 0.31 7.11
N PRO A 51 -4.12 -0.44 7.95
CA PRO A 51 -3.74 0.03 9.28
C PRO A 51 -2.53 0.97 9.32
N LEU A 52 -1.96 1.39 8.18
CA LEU A 52 -0.85 2.36 8.20
C LEU A 52 -1.30 3.68 8.83
N THR A 53 -0.44 4.22 9.67
CA THR A 53 -0.64 5.44 10.45
C THR A 53 0.60 6.30 10.38
N ASP A 54 0.52 7.54 10.87
CA ASP A 54 1.68 8.44 10.94
C ASP A 54 2.88 7.81 11.69
N ALA A 55 2.63 6.92 12.67
CA ALA A 55 3.69 6.22 13.41
C ALA A 55 4.50 5.21 12.56
N HIS A 56 3.99 4.81 11.38
CA HIS A 56 4.72 3.93 10.47
C HIS A 56 5.66 4.70 9.52
N ARG A 57 5.64 6.04 9.56
CA ARG A 57 6.59 6.89 8.85
C ARG A 57 7.86 7.04 9.69
N LEU A 58 8.98 6.54 9.18
CA LEU A 58 10.30 6.80 9.74
C LEU A 58 11.10 7.66 8.77
N ASP A 59 12.16 8.32 9.26
CA ASP A 59 13.02 9.17 8.44
C ASP A 59 13.62 8.39 7.26
N GLN A 60 14.08 7.16 7.52
CA GLN A 60 14.68 6.29 6.52
C GLN A 60 13.69 5.53 5.64
N GLY A 61 12.43 5.35 6.06
CA GLY A 61 11.49 4.50 5.32
C GLY A 61 10.12 4.25 5.95
N VAL A 62 9.35 3.36 5.33
CA VAL A 62 8.06 2.88 5.88
C VAL A 62 8.30 1.66 6.75
N HIS A 63 7.89 1.72 8.01
CA HIS A 63 7.86 0.58 8.90
C HIS A 63 6.67 -0.33 8.58
N GLY A 64 6.94 -1.58 8.19
CA GLY A 64 5.92 -2.59 7.91
C GLY A 64 5.66 -3.48 9.12
N GLU A 65 4.69 -3.15 9.96
CA GLU A 65 4.26 -4.04 11.04
C GLU A 65 3.47 -5.24 10.49
N ARG A 66 3.92 -6.47 10.81
CA ARG A 66 3.34 -7.71 10.27
C ARG A 66 2.67 -8.53 11.36
N ARG A 67 1.38 -8.83 11.20
CA ARG A 67 0.58 -9.60 12.19
C ARG A 67 0.78 -11.12 12.18
N LYS A 68 1.44 -11.73 11.17
CA LYS A 68 1.64 -13.20 11.10
C LYS A 68 2.86 -13.62 10.26
N GLY A 69 3.77 -14.39 10.88
CA GLY A 69 4.73 -15.28 10.20
C GLY A 69 5.96 -14.65 9.54
N SER A 70 6.22 -13.36 9.75
CA SER A 70 7.40 -12.66 9.21
C SER A 70 7.96 -11.63 10.18
N ARG A 71 9.26 -11.31 10.08
CA ARG A 71 9.87 -10.17 10.80
C ARG A 71 9.32 -8.85 10.24
N ALA A 72 9.19 -7.84 11.11
CA ALA A 72 9.00 -6.46 10.66
C ALA A 72 10.23 -6.02 9.85
N SER A 73 10.04 -5.08 8.93
CA SER A 73 11.13 -4.46 8.17
C SER A 73 10.82 -2.98 7.94
N VAL A 74 11.86 -2.20 7.67
CA VAL A 74 11.74 -0.82 7.19
C VAL A 74 12.08 -0.82 5.71
N THR A 75 11.14 -0.44 4.85
CA THR A 75 11.44 -0.26 3.43
C THR A 75 11.89 1.17 3.18
N GLU A 76 13.08 1.35 2.62
CA GLU A 76 13.61 2.68 2.30
C GLU A 76 12.68 3.47 1.38
N TRP A 77 12.63 4.78 1.58
CA TRP A 77 11.86 5.67 0.71
C TRP A 77 12.36 5.61 -0.75
N ASN A 78 11.40 5.55 -1.67
CA ASN A 78 11.60 6.03 -3.03
C ASN A 78 10.61 7.16 -3.31
N GLU A 79 10.83 7.88 -4.41
CA GLU A 79 10.03 9.03 -4.82
C GLU A 79 8.54 8.69 -4.91
N GLU A 80 8.17 7.60 -5.60
CA GLU A 80 6.77 7.20 -5.73
C GLU A 80 6.10 6.87 -4.39
N MET A 81 6.85 6.26 -3.45
CA MET A 81 6.34 5.90 -2.13
C MET A 81 6.13 7.15 -1.27
N ILE A 82 7.01 8.14 -1.39
CA ILE A 82 6.83 9.46 -0.77
C ILE A 82 5.57 10.12 -1.34
N GLU A 83 5.44 10.21 -2.66
CA GLU A 83 4.27 10.80 -3.31
C GLU A 83 2.96 10.12 -2.88
N ALA A 84 2.95 8.78 -2.85
CA ALA A 84 1.79 8.00 -2.45
C ALA A 84 1.42 8.25 -0.98
N TRP A 85 2.42 8.34 -0.11
CA TRP A 85 2.22 8.65 1.30
C TRP A 85 1.61 10.05 1.47
N GLU A 86 2.21 11.07 0.86
CA GLU A 86 1.76 12.45 0.96
C GLU A 86 0.37 12.65 0.34
N ALA A 87 0.04 11.93 -0.75
CA ALA A 87 -1.31 11.94 -1.33
C ALA A 87 -2.36 11.42 -0.34
N LEU A 88 -2.05 10.36 0.43
CA LEU A 88 -2.95 9.84 1.46
C LEU A 88 -3.09 10.78 2.65
N VAL A 89 -1.98 11.35 3.13
CA VAL A 89 -1.98 12.36 4.21
C VAL A 89 -2.80 13.58 3.80
N THR A 90 -2.58 14.10 2.60
CA THR A 90 -3.32 15.24 2.04
C THR A 90 -4.81 14.94 1.97
N ARG A 91 -5.18 13.78 1.41
CA ARG A 91 -6.58 13.36 1.32
C ARG A 91 -7.24 13.25 2.69
N ARG A 92 -6.58 12.61 3.65
CA ARG A 92 -7.07 12.47 5.03
C ARG A 92 -7.28 13.82 5.69
N ASN A 93 -6.28 14.70 5.61
CA ASN A 93 -6.35 16.03 6.20
C ASN A 93 -7.50 16.84 5.59
N ALA A 94 -7.74 16.74 4.27
CA ALA A 94 -8.88 17.37 3.62
C ALA A 94 -10.23 16.84 4.12
N ILE A 95 -10.32 15.56 4.50
CA ILE A 95 -11.53 14.96 5.09
C ILE A 95 -11.75 15.47 6.51
N TRP A 96 -10.72 15.41 7.36
CA TRP A 96 -10.82 15.86 8.76
C TRP A 96 -11.08 17.36 8.89
N ASN A 97 -10.45 18.18 8.04
CA ASN A 97 -10.58 19.64 8.06
C ASN A 97 -11.73 20.16 7.18
N ARG A 98 -12.64 19.29 6.71
CA ARG A 98 -13.73 19.69 5.83
C ARG A 98 -14.68 20.64 6.56
N LYS A 99 -14.85 21.86 6.02
CA LYS A 99 -15.81 22.85 6.54
C LYS A 99 -17.20 22.25 6.73
N GLY A 100 -17.81 22.51 7.89
CA GLY A 100 -19.13 21.99 8.26
C GLY A 100 -19.10 20.54 8.79
N ARG A 101 -17.93 19.92 8.92
CA ARG A 101 -17.74 18.66 9.64
C ARG A 101 -16.75 18.90 10.77
N ASN A 102 -17.01 18.32 11.94
CA ASN A 102 -16.13 18.43 13.10
C ASN A 102 -15.62 17.04 13.46
N PHE A 103 -14.68 16.52 12.67
CA PHE A 103 -14.05 15.23 12.97
C PHE A 103 -12.90 15.47 13.95
N PRO A 104 -12.84 14.73 15.07
CA PRO A 104 -11.69 14.82 15.96
C PRO A 104 -10.44 14.32 15.22
N VAL A 105 -9.39 15.14 15.20
CA VAL A 105 -8.07 14.73 14.72
C VAL A 105 -7.34 14.06 15.89
N PRO A 106 -6.99 12.77 15.81
CA PRO A 106 -6.26 12.10 16.89
C PRO A 106 -4.91 12.77 17.14
N ILE A 107 -4.59 13.02 18.42
CA ILE A 107 -3.29 13.60 18.82
C ILE A 107 -2.16 12.58 18.59
N ARG A 108 -2.43 11.32 18.89
CA ARG A 108 -1.45 10.24 18.86
C ARG A 108 -1.16 9.79 17.41
N PRO A 109 0.10 9.74 16.96
CA PRO A 109 0.43 9.34 15.59
C PRO A 109 -0.01 7.91 15.27
N GLU A 110 -0.06 7.00 16.24
CA GLU A 110 -0.52 5.61 16.05
C GLU A 110 -2.02 5.53 15.75
N GLN A 111 -2.78 6.60 16.04
CA GLN A 111 -4.22 6.70 15.78
C GLN A 111 -4.51 7.52 14.52
N ARG A 112 -3.50 8.13 13.90
CA ARG A 112 -3.66 8.91 12.66
C ARG A 112 -3.50 8.03 11.44
N PHE A 113 -4.53 7.21 11.17
CA PHE A 113 -4.57 6.32 10.00
C PHE A 113 -4.45 7.10 8.69
N LEU A 114 -3.69 6.60 7.72
CA LEU A 114 -3.57 7.21 6.39
C LEU A 114 -4.88 7.09 5.60
N LEU A 115 -5.52 5.92 5.67
CA LEU A 115 -6.75 5.65 4.94
C LEU A 115 -7.96 5.82 5.84
N VAL A 116 -8.69 6.91 5.60
CA VAL A 116 -9.96 7.20 6.26
C VAL A 116 -11.13 7.23 5.27
N GLU A 117 -12.30 6.83 5.74
CA GLU A 117 -13.58 6.98 5.05
C GLU A 117 -14.00 8.46 5.00
N GLN A 118 -15.06 8.77 4.25
CA GLN A 118 -15.59 10.15 4.16
C GLN A 118 -16.14 10.66 5.50
N THR A 119 -16.38 9.75 6.45
CA THR A 119 -16.79 10.01 7.84
C THR A 119 -15.59 10.27 8.77
N GLY A 120 -14.36 10.29 8.25
CA GLY A 120 -13.15 10.53 9.04
C GLY A 120 -12.64 9.31 9.82
N ASN A 121 -13.42 8.23 9.90
CA ASN A 121 -13.02 6.98 10.55
C ASN A 121 -12.04 6.17 9.69
N PRO A 122 -11.20 5.31 10.29
CA PRO A 122 -10.33 4.41 9.54
C PRO A 122 -11.11 3.53 8.57
N ILE A 123 -10.56 3.28 7.39
CA ILE A 123 -11.23 2.43 6.41
C ILE A 123 -11.32 0.98 6.91
N ALA A 124 -12.51 0.39 6.83
CA ALA A 124 -12.66 -1.03 7.10
C ALA A 124 -11.97 -1.87 6.01
N ARG A 125 -11.42 -3.02 6.41
CA ARG A 125 -10.79 -3.98 5.48
C ARG A 125 -11.76 -4.43 4.37
N SER A 126 -13.03 -4.64 4.74
CA SER A 126 -14.11 -4.97 3.81
C SER A 126 -14.38 -3.83 2.81
N SER A 127 -14.37 -2.57 3.27
CA SER A 127 -14.51 -1.38 2.42
C SER A 127 -13.40 -1.31 1.36
N MET A 128 -12.14 -1.54 1.75
CA MET A 128 -11.01 -1.59 0.82
C MET A 128 -11.14 -2.74 -0.18
N SER A 129 -11.46 -3.95 0.30
CA SER A 129 -11.64 -5.13 -0.57
C SER A 129 -12.75 -4.89 -1.61
N SER A 130 -13.89 -4.36 -1.18
CA SER A 130 -15.01 -4.03 -2.06
C SER A 130 -14.65 -2.93 -3.06
N ALA A 131 -13.92 -1.90 -2.64
CA ALA A 131 -13.44 -0.84 -3.53
C ALA A 131 -12.49 -1.40 -4.60
N TRP A 132 -11.54 -2.24 -4.22
CA TRP A 132 -10.63 -2.93 -5.14
C TRP A 132 -11.39 -3.78 -6.15
N GLN A 133 -12.35 -4.59 -5.69
CA GLN A 133 -13.12 -5.48 -6.56
C GLN A 133 -13.97 -4.71 -7.59
N ARG A 134 -14.54 -3.56 -7.21
CA ARG A 134 -15.24 -2.69 -8.18
C ARG A 134 -14.26 -2.07 -9.17
N PHE A 135 -13.13 -1.58 -8.68
CA PHE A 135 -12.11 -0.94 -9.50
C PHE A 135 -11.50 -1.91 -10.53
N ILE A 136 -11.08 -3.11 -10.11
CA ILE A 136 -10.43 -4.05 -11.02
C ILE A 136 -11.41 -4.60 -12.07
N ARG A 137 -12.69 -4.78 -11.71
CA ARG A 137 -13.73 -5.14 -12.70
C ARG A 137 -13.97 -4.01 -13.70
N MET A 138 -13.90 -2.76 -13.26
CA MET A 138 -13.98 -1.61 -14.16
C MET A 138 -12.82 -1.60 -15.16
N ALA A 139 -11.59 -1.85 -14.68
CA ALA A 139 -10.41 -1.96 -15.54
C ALA A 139 -10.60 -3.04 -16.62
N MET A 140 -11.12 -4.21 -16.25
CA MET A 140 -11.45 -5.26 -17.22
C MET A 140 -12.55 -4.86 -18.20
N SER A 141 -13.65 -4.29 -17.70
CA SER A 141 -14.78 -3.90 -18.57
C SER A 141 -14.44 -2.81 -19.57
N GLU A 142 -13.39 -2.03 -19.29
CA GLU A 142 -12.91 -0.96 -20.16
C GLU A 142 -11.66 -1.37 -20.96
N GLY A 143 -11.30 -2.65 -20.97
CA GLY A 143 -10.19 -3.18 -21.80
C GLY A 143 -8.81 -2.72 -21.36
N VAL A 144 -8.63 -2.28 -20.11
CA VAL A 144 -7.33 -1.89 -19.56
C VAL A 144 -6.45 -3.11 -19.33
N ILE A 145 -7.08 -4.21 -18.92
CA ILE A 145 -6.46 -5.53 -18.72
C ILE A 145 -7.45 -6.61 -19.13
N GLU A 146 -6.92 -7.75 -19.55
CA GLU A 146 -7.70 -8.96 -19.82
C GLU A 146 -8.05 -9.73 -18.53
N GLU A 147 -8.93 -10.73 -18.63
CA GLU A 147 -9.36 -11.52 -17.46
C GLU A 147 -8.21 -12.33 -16.84
N ASP A 148 -7.30 -12.85 -17.65
CA ASP A 148 -6.12 -13.60 -17.20
C ASP A 148 -5.03 -12.70 -16.58
N GLU A 149 -5.02 -11.41 -16.94
CA GLU A 149 -4.17 -10.38 -16.33
C GLU A 149 -4.71 -9.89 -14.97
N ARG A 150 -5.96 -10.23 -14.62
CA ARG A 150 -6.60 -9.80 -13.36
C ARG A 150 -5.80 -10.24 -12.13
N PHE A 151 -5.63 -9.30 -11.19
CA PHE A 151 -4.97 -9.58 -9.92
C PHE A 151 -5.69 -8.99 -8.70
N SER A 152 -5.39 -9.56 -7.53
CA SER A 152 -5.82 -9.03 -6.25
C SER A 152 -4.76 -8.11 -5.63
N MET A 153 -5.14 -7.30 -4.63
CA MET A 153 -4.16 -6.55 -3.84
C MET A 153 -3.11 -7.46 -3.17
N HIS A 154 -3.41 -8.75 -2.98
CA HIS A 154 -2.42 -9.70 -2.48
C HIS A 154 -1.31 -9.96 -3.52
N GLY A 155 -1.64 -9.93 -4.81
CA GLY A 155 -0.69 -10.05 -5.91
C GLY A 155 0.35 -8.92 -5.93
N LEU A 156 0.01 -7.72 -5.44
CA LEU A 156 0.92 -6.58 -5.38
C LEU A 156 2.13 -6.83 -4.48
N LYS A 157 1.90 -7.47 -3.32
CA LYS A 157 2.99 -7.90 -2.42
C LYS A 157 3.93 -8.88 -3.12
N HIS A 158 3.39 -9.93 -3.72
CA HIS A 158 4.18 -10.95 -4.42
C HIS A 158 5.03 -10.32 -5.52
N ARG A 159 4.44 -9.33 -6.19
CA ARG A 159 5.11 -8.58 -7.23
C ARG A 159 6.28 -7.76 -6.68
N GLY A 160 6.07 -7.01 -5.60
CA GLY A 160 7.15 -6.27 -4.93
C GLY A 160 8.28 -7.18 -4.42
N ILE A 161 7.96 -8.38 -3.91
CA ILE A 161 8.98 -9.37 -3.50
C ILE A 161 9.78 -9.85 -4.72
N THR A 162 9.11 -10.18 -5.83
CA THR A 162 9.75 -10.66 -7.05
C THR A 162 10.70 -9.64 -7.66
N ASP A 163 10.30 -8.37 -7.64
CA ASP A 163 11.04 -7.23 -8.20
C ASP A 163 12.15 -6.70 -7.27
N THR A 164 12.36 -7.35 -6.12
CA THR A 164 13.49 -7.03 -5.23
C THR A 164 14.77 -7.67 -5.77
N GLU A 165 15.78 -6.86 -6.05
CA GLU A 165 17.12 -7.33 -6.43
C GLU A 165 17.81 -8.03 -5.25
N GLY A 166 18.61 -9.07 -5.55
CA GLY A 166 19.42 -9.79 -4.56
C GLY A 166 19.30 -11.31 -4.61
N ASN A 167 20.14 -11.98 -3.81
CA ASN A 167 20.19 -13.43 -3.66
C ASN A 167 18.95 -13.95 -2.88
N ARG A 168 18.85 -15.27 -2.68
CA ARG A 168 17.69 -15.86 -1.95
C ARG A 168 17.56 -15.31 -0.53
N GLY A 169 18.66 -14.90 0.10
CA GLY A 169 18.71 -14.22 1.40
C GLY A 169 18.11 -12.82 1.35
N ASP A 170 18.52 -11.98 0.39
CA ASP A 170 17.96 -10.64 0.21
C ASP A 170 16.45 -10.67 -0.08
N LYS A 171 16.01 -11.66 -0.87
CA LYS A 171 14.60 -11.93 -1.13
C LYS A 171 13.89 -12.50 0.09
N GLN A 172 14.56 -13.27 0.94
CA GLN A 172 14.01 -13.78 2.21
C GLN A 172 13.93 -12.70 3.29
N ASP A 173 14.87 -11.78 3.36
CA ASP A 173 14.85 -10.61 4.25
C ASP A 173 13.79 -9.61 3.79
N ALA A 174 13.67 -9.36 2.48
CA ALA A 174 12.62 -8.56 1.89
C ALA A 174 11.22 -9.21 1.97
N ALA A 175 11.13 -10.55 1.90
CA ALA A 175 9.88 -11.28 2.11
C ALA A 175 9.56 -11.50 3.61
N GLY A 176 10.57 -11.44 4.47
CA GLY A 176 10.55 -11.69 5.91
C GLY A 176 10.36 -13.15 6.31
N HIS A 177 10.95 -14.13 5.60
CA HIS A 177 10.82 -15.56 5.97
C HIS A 177 11.78 -15.95 7.10
N LYS A 178 11.29 -16.64 8.15
CA LYS A 178 12.16 -17.29 9.15
C LYS A 178 12.79 -18.54 8.54
N SER A 179 14.11 -18.56 8.36
CA SER A 179 14.87 -19.82 8.18
C SER A 179 15.18 -20.46 9.54
N PRO A 180 15.22 -21.79 9.68
CA PRO A 180 15.54 -22.47 10.94
C PRO A 180 17.05 -22.48 11.22
N THR A 181 17.38 -22.38 12.51
CA THR A 181 18.67 -22.69 13.17
C THR A 181 19.90 -21.90 12.73
N THR A 182 20.33 -20.94 13.56
CA THR A 182 21.57 -21.04 14.36
C THR A 182 21.62 -19.89 15.37
N THR A 183 21.97 -20.26 16.61
CA THR A 183 22.18 -19.47 17.82
C THR A 183 23.19 -18.33 17.65
N GLY A 184 22.89 -17.13 18.14
CA GLY A 184 23.92 -16.12 18.37
C GLY A 184 23.45 -14.67 18.40
N ARG A 185 23.18 -14.17 19.62
CA ARG A 185 23.27 -12.75 20.04
C ARG A 185 22.24 -11.78 19.42
N TYR A 186 21.51 -11.10 20.31
CA TYR A 186 20.52 -10.07 19.96
C TYR A 186 21.16 -8.93 19.16
N ASP A 187 20.73 -8.77 17.92
CA ASP A 187 20.67 -7.48 17.22
C ASP A 187 19.19 -7.15 17.05
N HIS A 188 18.74 -6.09 17.72
CA HIS A 188 17.34 -5.66 17.76
C HIS A 188 16.94 -4.77 16.58
N ASP A 189 17.83 -4.59 15.60
CA ASP A 189 17.56 -3.72 14.46
C ASP A 189 16.56 -4.37 13.50
N VAL A 190 15.47 -3.65 13.26
CA VAL A 190 14.50 -3.97 12.22
C VAL A 190 15.23 -3.83 10.89
N PRO A 191 15.32 -4.88 10.06
CA PRO A 191 16.10 -4.84 8.83
C PRO A 191 15.58 -3.74 7.90
N VAL A 192 16.51 -2.91 7.41
CA VAL A 192 16.24 -1.89 6.39
C VAL A 192 16.44 -2.53 5.02
N VAL A 193 15.44 -2.41 4.15
CA VAL A 193 15.44 -3.04 2.83
C VAL A 193 15.15 -2.01 1.74
N LYS A 194 15.87 -2.11 0.62
CA LYS A 194 15.64 -1.25 -0.55
C LYS A 194 14.24 -1.51 -1.14
N PRO A 195 13.60 -0.51 -1.77
CA PRO A 195 12.35 -0.74 -2.50
C PRO A 195 12.58 -1.58 -3.77
N PRO A 196 11.53 -2.25 -4.31
CA PRO A 196 11.62 -3.00 -5.56
C PRO A 196 11.94 -2.10 -6.76
N ARG A 197 12.64 -2.63 -7.77
CA ARG A 197 12.82 -1.94 -9.06
C ARG A 197 11.67 -2.25 -10.00
N LYS A 198 11.02 -1.22 -10.54
CA LYS A 198 10.18 -1.41 -11.72
C LYS A 198 11.10 -1.67 -12.92
N ARG A 199 10.93 -2.83 -13.55
CA ARG A 199 11.53 -3.15 -14.84
C ARG A 199 10.64 -2.64 -15.96
#